data_AF-A0A9E5EY00-F1
#
_entry.id   AF-A0A9E5EY00-F1
#
_cell.length_a   1.000
_cell.length_b   1.000
_cell.length_c   1.000
_cell.angle_alpha   90.00
_cell.angle_beta   90.00
_cell.angle_gamma   90.00
#
_symmetry.space_group_name_H-M   'P 1'
#
loop_
_entity.id
_entity.type
_entity.pdbx_description
1 polymer ?
#
loop_
_entity_poly.entity_id
_entity_poly.type
_entity_poly.pdbx_seq_one_letter_code
_entity_poly.pdbx_strand_id
1 'polypeptide(L)'
;MNHEAALQTICKSLTPARVFAPRKGTSLSTKDWLLLRADHAFARDAVFESIDLERDFRSERIDQMGLFEVSSKANNRNEYLLKPDLGRQLNPPDRNRIQQQCPFQPQLQIILADGLSPAALKIQGPPLLDSLWELARNQGWTLGRPFLVHQARVGILNEIGNLLEPEIAILLVGERPGLTTANSLSAYIKEASVRIMALAESMRSAKTGGITIKETLALVKAPND
;
A
#
# COMPACT_ATOMS: atom_id res chain seq x y z
N MET A 1 25.06 29.36 -25.46
CA MET A 1 24.31 28.25 -24.82
C MET A 1 22.91 28.23 -25.40
N ASN A 2 22.39 27.06 -25.80
CA ASN A 2 21.04 26.96 -26.34
C ASN A 2 20.02 26.94 -25.19
N HIS A 3 19.42 28.09 -24.88
CA HIS A 3 18.49 28.28 -23.76
C HIS A 3 17.30 27.30 -23.81
N GLU A 4 16.89 26.87 -25.01
CA GLU A 4 15.80 25.92 -25.18
C GLU A 4 16.16 24.52 -24.69
N ALA A 5 17.36 24.04 -25.01
CA ALA A 5 17.85 22.75 -24.54
C ALA A 5 18.00 22.72 -23.01
N ALA A 6 18.46 23.85 -22.44
CA ALA A 6 18.53 24.02 -20.99
C ALA A 6 17.14 23.96 -20.34
N LEU A 7 16.16 24.67 -20.90
CA LEU A 7 14.79 24.68 -20.39
C LEU A 7 14.13 23.30 -20.48
N GLN A 8 14.30 22.58 -21.60
CA GLN A 8 13.80 21.20 -21.73
C GLN A 8 14.42 20.27 -20.68
N THR A 9 15.70 20.46 -20.36
CA THR A 9 16.41 19.67 -19.35
C THR A 9 15.82 19.93 -17.96
N ILE A 10 15.62 21.21 -17.61
CA ILE A 10 14.98 21.61 -16.35
C ILE A 10 13.56 21.05 -16.27
N CYS A 11 12.74 21.20 -17.31
CA CYS A 11 11.37 20.68 -17.29
C CYS A 11 11.34 19.15 -17.13
N LYS A 12 12.25 18.41 -17.80
CA LYS A 12 12.37 16.95 -17.64
C LYS A 12 12.82 16.54 -16.24
N SER A 13 13.60 17.36 -15.52
CA SER A 13 13.98 17.05 -14.14
C SER A 13 12.87 17.37 -13.13
N LEU A 14 11.90 18.22 -13.48
CA LEU A 14 10.78 18.60 -12.62
C LEU A 14 9.58 17.65 -12.68
N THR A 15 9.53 16.71 -13.64
CA THR A 15 8.41 15.78 -13.76
C THR A 15 8.85 14.40 -14.24
N PRO A 16 8.26 13.31 -13.69
CA PRO A 16 8.47 11.97 -14.22
C PRO A 16 7.68 11.73 -15.54
N ALA A 17 6.81 12.66 -15.96
CA ALA A 17 6.08 12.55 -17.20
C ALA A 17 7.01 12.62 -18.43
N ARG A 18 6.69 11.86 -19.49
CA ARG A 18 7.48 11.81 -20.74
C ARG A 18 7.25 13.02 -21.63
N VAL A 19 7.66 14.19 -21.16
CA VAL A 19 7.56 15.46 -21.88
C VAL A 19 8.69 15.65 -22.88
N PHE A 20 8.45 16.45 -23.93
CA PHE A 20 9.41 16.71 -25.02
C PHE A 20 9.95 15.42 -25.68
N ALA A 21 9.09 14.40 -25.82
CA ALA A 21 9.42 13.19 -26.56
C ALA A 21 9.55 13.50 -28.07
N PRO A 22 10.62 13.05 -28.74
CA PRO A 22 10.82 13.32 -30.16
C PRO A 22 9.72 12.68 -31.02
N ARG A 23 9.32 13.39 -32.07
CA ARG A 23 8.24 12.97 -32.99
C ARG A 23 8.76 12.66 -34.38
N LYS A 24 8.04 11.81 -35.10
CA LYS A 24 8.15 11.58 -36.54
C LYS A 24 6.79 11.91 -37.17
N GLY A 25 6.65 13.12 -37.73
CA GLY A 25 5.35 13.67 -38.10
C GLY A 25 4.44 13.81 -36.87
N THR A 26 3.25 13.25 -36.94
CA THR A 26 2.28 13.23 -35.82
C THR A 26 2.49 12.07 -34.86
N SER A 27 3.45 11.18 -35.10
CA SER A 27 3.70 9.96 -34.31
C SER A 27 4.89 10.09 -33.36
N LEU A 28 4.95 9.22 -32.34
CA LEU A 28 6.14 9.02 -31.52
C LEU A 28 7.32 8.51 -32.37
N SER A 29 8.54 8.78 -31.93
CA SER A 29 9.70 8.07 -32.48
C SER A 29 9.59 6.55 -32.22
N THR A 30 10.13 5.73 -33.11
CA THR A 30 10.15 4.26 -32.93
C THR A 30 10.78 3.86 -31.59
N LYS A 31 11.83 4.57 -31.17
CA LYS A 31 12.52 4.33 -29.89
C LYS A 31 11.57 4.54 -28.70
N ASP A 32 10.85 5.67 -28.66
CA ASP A 32 9.94 5.97 -27.54
C ASP A 32 8.73 5.05 -27.55
N TRP A 33 8.27 4.64 -28.74
CA TRP A 33 7.21 3.65 -28.87
C TRP A 33 7.64 2.28 -28.33
N LEU A 34 8.85 1.82 -28.65
CA LEU A 34 9.40 0.58 -28.11
C LEU A 34 9.59 0.65 -26.59
N LEU A 35 10.07 1.78 -26.07
CA LEU A 35 10.21 2.00 -24.63
C LEU A 35 8.85 1.95 -23.93
N LEU A 36 7.84 2.64 -24.46
CA LEU A 36 6.46 2.59 -23.96
C LEU A 36 5.92 1.15 -23.92
N ARG A 37 6.21 0.34 -24.95
CA ARG A 37 5.80 -1.08 -24.99
C ARG A 37 6.52 -1.93 -23.95
N ALA A 38 7.81 -1.70 -23.73
CA ALA A 38 8.58 -2.39 -22.69
C ALA A 38 8.02 -2.07 -21.30
N ASP A 39 7.82 -0.79 -21.01
CA ASP A 39 7.28 -0.33 -19.72
C ASP A 39 5.86 -0.85 -19.47
N HIS A 40 5.04 -0.94 -20.52
CA HIS A 40 3.71 -1.56 -20.42
C HIS A 40 3.78 -3.07 -20.14
N ALA A 41 4.78 -3.78 -20.67
CA ALA A 41 4.99 -5.19 -20.34
C ALA A 41 5.38 -5.34 -18.86
N PHE A 42 6.34 -4.55 -18.38
CA PHE A 42 6.72 -4.54 -16.95
C PHE A 42 5.53 -4.22 -16.03
N ALA A 43 4.73 -3.22 -16.37
CA ALA A 43 3.54 -2.87 -15.59
C ALA A 43 2.51 -4.01 -15.54
N ARG A 44 2.37 -4.80 -16.62
CA ARG A 44 1.51 -5.98 -16.64
C ARG A 44 2.07 -7.10 -15.77
N ASP A 45 3.37 -7.38 -15.85
CA ASP A 45 4.00 -8.44 -15.07
C ASP A 45 3.91 -8.15 -13.57
N ALA A 46 4.08 -6.87 -13.17
CA ALA A 46 3.91 -6.42 -11.79
C ALA A 46 2.51 -6.72 -11.21
N VAL A 47 1.46 -6.73 -12.04
CA VAL A 47 0.10 -7.11 -11.60
C VAL A 47 0.08 -8.58 -11.19
N PHE A 48 0.86 -9.46 -11.81
CA PHE A 48 0.83 -10.91 -11.58
C PHE A 48 1.90 -11.41 -10.60
N GLU A 49 2.68 -10.52 -10.00
CA GLU A 49 3.56 -10.90 -8.91
C GLU A 49 2.81 -11.53 -7.73
N SER A 50 3.54 -12.25 -6.88
CA SER A 50 3.05 -12.78 -5.61
C SER A 50 3.86 -12.20 -4.46
N ILE A 51 3.26 -12.11 -3.28
CA ILE A 51 3.93 -11.74 -2.03
C ILE A 51 3.86 -12.92 -1.06
N ASP A 52 4.88 -13.06 -0.22
CA ASP A 52 5.01 -14.12 0.78
C ASP A 52 5.69 -13.54 2.03
N LEU A 53 5.12 -13.77 3.21
CA LEU A 53 5.64 -13.18 4.44
C LEU A 53 7.07 -13.63 4.73
N GLU A 54 7.39 -14.92 4.62
CA GLU A 54 8.73 -15.44 4.94
C GLU A 54 9.80 -14.81 4.06
N ARG A 55 9.55 -14.76 2.74
CA ARG A 55 10.46 -14.16 1.77
C ARG A 55 10.56 -12.65 1.89
N ASP A 56 9.44 -11.96 2.05
CA ASP A 56 9.36 -10.50 1.85
C ASP A 56 9.35 -9.70 3.17
N PHE A 57 8.89 -10.28 4.28
CA PHE A 57 8.83 -9.65 5.61
C PHE A 57 9.88 -10.18 6.60
N ARG A 58 10.55 -11.30 6.29
CA ARG A 58 11.58 -11.96 7.12
C ARG A 58 11.05 -12.54 8.44
N SER A 59 11.66 -13.64 8.87
CA SER A 59 11.26 -14.39 10.06
C SER A 59 11.28 -13.56 11.34
N GLU A 60 12.24 -12.65 11.51
CA GLU A 60 12.34 -11.84 12.75
C GLU A 60 11.10 -10.97 12.95
N ARG A 61 10.58 -10.37 11.87
CA ARG A 61 9.37 -9.54 11.96
C ARG A 61 8.12 -10.38 12.16
N ILE A 62 8.08 -11.54 11.50
CA ILE A 62 6.99 -12.51 11.66
C ILE A 62 6.89 -12.95 13.11
N ASP A 63 8.01 -13.32 13.73
CA ASP A 63 8.04 -13.76 15.13
C ASP A 63 7.74 -12.62 16.10
N GLN A 64 8.33 -11.43 15.88
CA GLN A 64 8.16 -10.28 16.76
C GLN A 64 6.71 -9.78 16.82
N MET A 65 6.02 -9.74 15.69
CA MET A 65 4.66 -9.21 15.58
C MET A 65 3.60 -10.32 15.48
N GLY A 66 4.03 -11.57 15.41
CA GLY A 66 3.16 -12.71 15.11
C GLY A 66 2.49 -12.59 13.75
N LEU A 67 3.14 -12.09 12.69
CA LEU A 67 2.46 -11.95 11.40
C LEU A 67 1.93 -13.31 10.91
N PHE A 68 0.78 -13.29 10.24
CA PHE A 68 0.23 -14.46 9.58
C PHE A 68 -0.50 -14.07 8.31
N GLU A 69 -0.74 -15.06 7.45
CA GLU A 69 -1.43 -14.88 6.18
C GLU A 69 -2.86 -15.39 6.23
N VAL A 70 -3.72 -14.70 5.50
CA VAL A 70 -5.12 -15.00 5.24
C VAL A 70 -5.46 -14.59 3.80
N SER A 71 -6.60 -15.01 3.30
CA SER A 71 -7.05 -14.70 1.95
C SER A 71 -8.48 -14.17 1.92
N SER A 72 -8.77 -13.35 0.91
CA SER A 72 -10.14 -13.01 0.54
C SER A 72 -10.86 -14.23 -0.07
N LYS A 73 -12.12 -14.05 -0.50
CA LYS A 73 -12.86 -15.08 -1.24
C LYS A 73 -12.34 -15.31 -2.67
N ALA A 74 -11.46 -14.45 -3.19
CA ALA A 74 -10.92 -14.64 -4.52
C ALA A 74 -9.82 -15.73 -4.48
N ASN A 75 -10.03 -16.82 -5.22
CA ASN A 75 -9.17 -18.00 -5.12
C ASN A 75 -7.80 -17.82 -5.81
N ASN A 76 -7.73 -16.92 -6.79
CA ASN A 76 -6.51 -16.66 -7.56
C ASN A 76 -6.53 -15.25 -8.15
N ARG A 77 -5.39 -14.88 -8.76
CA ARG A 77 -5.17 -13.54 -9.30
C ARG A 77 -6.14 -13.17 -10.42
N ASN A 78 -6.48 -14.11 -11.31
CA ASN A 78 -7.42 -13.86 -12.40
C ASN A 78 -8.83 -13.59 -11.86
N GLU A 79 -9.28 -14.39 -10.90
CA GLU A 79 -10.58 -14.17 -10.25
C GLU A 79 -10.62 -12.83 -9.51
N TYR A 80 -9.56 -12.47 -8.78
CA TYR A 80 -9.43 -11.18 -8.11
C TYR A 80 -9.53 -9.96 -9.04
N LEU A 81 -8.98 -10.08 -10.25
CA LEU A 81 -9.05 -9.02 -11.27
C LEU A 81 -10.44 -8.89 -11.89
N LEU A 82 -11.14 -10.02 -12.10
CA LEU A 82 -12.45 -10.05 -12.75
C LEU A 82 -13.63 -9.84 -11.79
N LYS A 83 -13.48 -10.23 -10.51
CA LYS A 83 -14.54 -10.22 -9.49
C LYS A 83 -14.12 -9.37 -8.28
N PRO A 84 -14.25 -8.04 -8.36
CA PRO A 84 -13.82 -7.14 -7.29
C PRO A 84 -14.62 -7.29 -5.99
N ASP A 85 -15.82 -7.86 -6.05
CA ASP A 85 -16.67 -8.19 -4.90
C ASP A 85 -16.04 -9.26 -3.99
N LEU A 86 -15.44 -10.30 -4.57
CA LEU A 86 -14.79 -11.38 -3.80
C LEU A 86 -13.58 -10.87 -3.02
N GLY A 87 -12.81 -9.93 -3.60
CA GLY A 87 -11.68 -9.32 -2.91
C GLY A 87 -12.07 -8.40 -1.75
N ARG A 88 -13.36 -8.07 -1.59
CA ARG A 88 -13.87 -7.27 -0.47
C ARG A 88 -14.35 -8.13 0.71
N GLN A 89 -14.30 -9.45 0.56
CA GLN A 89 -14.83 -10.39 1.55
C GLN A 89 -13.76 -11.39 1.96
N LEU A 90 -13.63 -11.68 3.25
CA LEU A 90 -12.77 -12.75 3.75
C LEU A 90 -13.33 -14.11 3.34
N ASN A 91 -12.45 -15.07 3.06
CA ASN A 91 -12.91 -16.45 2.97
C ASN A 91 -13.36 -16.95 4.37
N PRO A 92 -14.31 -17.89 4.46
CA PRO A 92 -14.83 -18.30 5.76
C PRO A 92 -13.80 -18.92 6.73
N PRO A 93 -12.88 -19.80 6.29
CA PRO A 93 -11.84 -20.34 7.16
C PRO A 93 -10.94 -19.26 7.77
N ASP A 94 -10.49 -18.31 6.96
CA ASP A 94 -9.58 -17.25 7.40
C ASP A 94 -10.29 -16.19 8.23
N ARG A 95 -11.58 -15.94 7.98
CA ARG A 95 -12.41 -15.14 8.88
C ARG A 95 -12.41 -15.72 10.30
N ASN A 96 -12.58 -17.04 10.43
CA ASN A 96 -12.53 -17.70 11.74
C ASN A 96 -11.11 -17.66 12.33
N ARG A 97 -10.08 -17.82 11.50
CA ARG A 97 -8.68 -17.70 11.93
C ARG A 97 -8.39 -16.31 12.53
N ILE A 98 -8.86 -15.24 11.89
CA ILE A 98 -8.71 -13.87 12.41
C ILE A 98 -9.41 -13.73 13.76
N GLN A 99 -10.65 -14.23 13.90
CA GLN A 99 -11.37 -14.17 15.18
C GLN A 99 -10.65 -14.92 16.31
N GLN A 100 -9.94 -16.00 16.01
CA GLN A 100 -9.20 -16.79 17.00
C GLN A 100 -7.84 -16.19 17.35
N GLN A 101 -7.17 -15.57 16.38
CA GLN A 101 -5.77 -15.15 16.52
C GLN A 101 -5.59 -13.68 16.85
N CYS A 102 -6.60 -12.84 16.62
CA CYS A 102 -6.54 -11.41 16.88
C CYS A 102 -7.36 -11.05 18.13
N PRO A 103 -6.88 -10.09 18.94
CA PRO A 103 -7.66 -9.55 20.05
C PRO A 103 -8.88 -8.79 19.52
N PHE A 104 -9.95 -8.80 20.31
CA PHE A 104 -11.13 -7.98 20.08
C PHE A 104 -10.91 -6.57 20.64
N GLN A 105 -11.41 -5.55 19.93
CA GLN A 105 -11.32 -4.14 20.26
C GLN A 105 -9.90 -3.61 20.56
N PRO A 106 -8.89 -3.87 19.71
CA PRO A 106 -7.60 -3.21 19.88
C PRO A 106 -7.70 -1.73 19.49
N GLN A 107 -6.86 -0.87 20.05
CA GLN A 107 -6.81 0.54 19.64
C GLN A 107 -6.31 0.69 18.20
N LEU A 108 -5.33 -0.11 17.79
CA LEU A 108 -4.81 -0.10 16.41
C LEU A 108 -4.71 -1.51 15.82
N GLN A 109 -5.38 -1.72 14.69
CA GLN A 109 -5.24 -2.91 13.85
C GLN A 109 -4.56 -2.53 12.52
N ILE A 110 -3.40 -3.11 12.23
CA ILE A 110 -2.70 -2.92 10.94
C ILE A 110 -2.97 -4.15 10.07
N ILE A 111 -3.35 -3.91 8.82
CA ILE A 111 -3.69 -4.94 7.84
C ILE A 111 -2.84 -4.68 6.59
N LEU A 112 -2.16 -5.71 6.11
CA LEU A 112 -1.40 -5.67 4.86
C LEU A 112 -2.25 -6.33 3.78
N ALA A 113 -2.24 -5.78 2.57
CA ALA A 113 -2.90 -6.39 1.42
C ALA A 113 -2.07 -6.23 0.15
N ASP A 114 -1.91 -7.32 -0.58
CA ASP A 114 -1.22 -7.36 -1.87
C ASP A 114 -1.81 -6.35 -2.88
N GLY A 115 -3.13 -6.18 -2.87
CA GLY A 115 -3.83 -5.22 -3.70
C GLY A 115 -3.61 -5.49 -5.19
N LEU A 116 -3.46 -4.44 -6.00
CA LEU A 116 -3.13 -4.57 -7.42
C LEU A 116 -1.63 -4.59 -7.71
N SER A 117 -0.79 -4.25 -6.72
CA SER A 117 0.66 -4.28 -6.83
C SER A 117 1.32 -4.90 -5.58
N PRO A 118 1.59 -6.22 -5.62
CA PRO A 118 2.32 -6.89 -4.55
C PRO A 118 3.74 -6.35 -4.42
N ALA A 119 4.36 -5.92 -5.54
CA ALA A 119 5.68 -5.28 -5.56
C ALA A 119 5.75 -4.03 -4.66
N ALA A 120 4.70 -3.20 -4.69
CA ALA A 120 4.62 -2.02 -3.81
C ALA A 120 4.64 -2.42 -2.33
N LEU A 121 3.88 -3.45 -1.97
CA LEU A 121 3.81 -3.92 -0.60
C LEU A 121 5.13 -4.57 -0.14
N LYS A 122 5.83 -5.31 -0.99
CA LYS A 122 7.17 -5.87 -0.65
C LYS A 122 8.18 -4.78 -0.31
N ILE A 123 8.18 -3.70 -1.09
CA ILE A 123 9.17 -2.62 -0.95
C ILE A 123 8.82 -1.71 0.21
N GLN A 124 7.55 -1.30 0.33
CA GLN A 124 7.14 -0.26 1.27
C GLN A 124 6.45 -0.79 2.54
N GLY A 125 5.85 -1.99 2.48
CA GLY A 125 5.11 -2.59 3.59
C GLY A 125 5.97 -2.84 4.83
N PRO A 126 7.10 -3.56 4.72
CA PRO A 126 8.03 -3.80 5.81
C PRO A 126 8.41 -2.55 6.63
N PRO A 127 9.02 -1.49 6.06
CA PRO A 127 9.42 -0.33 6.85
C PRO A 127 8.23 0.47 7.41
N LEU A 128 7.08 0.48 6.71
CA LEU A 128 5.89 1.18 7.19
C LEU A 128 5.23 0.46 8.36
N LEU A 129 5.19 -0.87 8.30
CA LEU A 129 4.71 -1.70 9.40
C LEU A 129 5.56 -1.49 10.66
N ASP A 130 6.89 -1.52 10.54
CA ASP A 130 7.81 -1.26 11.66
C ASP A 130 7.53 0.10 12.30
N SER A 131 7.42 1.13 11.46
CA SER A 131 7.21 2.51 11.93
C SER A 131 5.87 2.68 12.66
N LEU A 132 4.79 2.12 12.12
CA LEU A 132 3.46 2.17 12.74
C LEU A 132 3.43 1.36 14.04
N TRP A 133 4.06 0.19 14.05
CA TRP A 133 4.15 -0.68 15.21
C TRP A 133 4.91 -0.01 16.37
N GLU A 134 6.10 0.54 16.10
CA GLU A 134 6.89 1.25 17.10
C GLU A 134 6.17 2.50 17.62
N LEU A 135 5.53 3.27 16.74
CA LEU A 135 4.77 4.46 17.14
C LEU A 135 3.65 4.09 18.11
N ALA A 136 2.84 3.09 17.79
CA ALA A 136 1.75 2.64 18.64
C ALA A 136 2.24 2.11 19.99
N ARG A 137 3.35 1.34 20.00
CA ARG A 137 3.97 0.86 21.25
C ARG A 137 4.47 2.02 22.12
N ASN A 138 5.11 3.02 21.54
CA ASN A 138 5.61 4.19 22.25
C ASN A 138 4.48 5.04 22.85
N GLN A 139 3.30 5.03 22.22
CA GLN A 139 2.09 5.68 22.74
C GLN A 139 1.33 4.82 23.75
N GLY A 140 1.79 3.59 24.03
CA GLY A 140 1.11 2.66 24.94
C GLY A 140 -0.22 2.12 24.42
N TRP A 141 -0.44 2.14 23.10
CA TRP A 141 -1.69 1.66 22.51
C TRP A 141 -1.79 0.14 22.54
N THR A 142 -3.00 -0.39 22.73
CA THR A 142 -3.27 -1.81 22.53
C THR A 142 -3.25 -2.14 21.04
N LEU A 143 -2.39 -3.08 20.67
CA LEU A 143 -2.17 -3.48 19.28
C LEU A 143 -2.93 -4.75 18.94
N GLY A 144 -3.63 -4.70 17.81
CA GLY A 144 -4.10 -5.88 17.11
C GLY A 144 -2.93 -6.64 16.50
N ARG A 145 -3.11 -7.95 16.32
CA ARG A 145 -2.12 -8.78 15.64
C ARG A 145 -2.15 -8.47 14.14
N PRO A 146 -1.06 -8.00 13.51
CA PRO A 146 -1.05 -7.67 12.10
C PRO A 146 -1.08 -8.93 11.24
N PHE A 147 -1.68 -8.83 10.05
CA PHE A 147 -1.76 -9.95 9.11
C PHE A 147 -1.80 -9.47 7.66
N LEU A 148 -1.38 -10.35 6.76
CA LEU A 148 -1.44 -10.17 5.32
C LEU A 148 -2.70 -10.82 4.76
N VAL A 149 -3.50 -10.06 4.00
CA VAL A 149 -4.65 -10.55 3.26
C VAL A 149 -4.32 -10.63 1.77
N HIS A 150 -4.30 -11.84 1.23
CA HIS A 150 -4.14 -12.08 -0.19
C HIS A 150 -5.41 -11.75 -0.97
N GLN A 151 -5.23 -11.22 -2.17
CA GLN A 151 -6.28 -10.83 -3.10
C GLN A 151 -7.31 -9.86 -2.47
N ALA A 152 -6.83 -8.89 -1.70
CA ALA A 152 -7.69 -7.98 -0.96
C ALA A 152 -7.94 -6.65 -1.70
N ARG A 153 -9.20 -6.20 -1.65
CA ARG A 153 -9.65 -4.85 -2.03
C ARG A 153 -9.89 -4.04 -0.77
N VAL A 154 -9.87 -2.71 -0.91
CA VAL A 154 -10.13 -1.75 0.19
C VAL A 154 -11.38 -2.08 1.01
N GLY A 155 -12.45 -2.58 0.37
CA GLY A 155 -13.69 -2.94 1.05
C GLY A 155 -13.56 -4.01 2.14
N ILE A 156 -12.49 -4.82 2.13
CA ILE A 156 -12.23 -5.83 3.18
C ILE A 156 -12.01 -5.20 4.56
N LEU A 157 -11.58 -3.94 4.58
CA LEU A 157 -11.43 -3.14 5.81
C LEU A 157 -12.75 -3.00 6.56
N ASN A 158 -13.89 -2.99 5.86
CA ASN A 158 -15.19 -2.94 6.50
C ASN A 158 -15.50 -4.23 7.26
N GLU A 159 -15.26 -5.38 6.63
CA GLU A 159 -15.50 -6.68 7.26
C GLU A 159 -14.56 -6.89 8.45
N ILE A 160 -13.25 -6.65 8.30
CA ILE A 160 -12.28 -6.75 9.39
C ILE A 160 -12.63 -5.79 10.53
N GLY A 161 -13.00 -4.55 10.20
CA GLY A 161 -13.40 -3.56 11.20
C GLY A 161 -14.65 -3.96 11.98
N ASN A 162 -15.59 -4.68 11.38
CA ASN A 162 -16.76 -5.22 12.09
C ASN A 162 -16.42 -6.50 12.86
N LEU A 163 -15.40 -7.25 12.42
CA LEU A 163 -14.99 -8.51 13.02
C LEU A 163 -14.20 -8.31 14.31
N LEU A 164 -13.31 -7.32 14.33
CA LEU A 164 -12.37 -7.05 15.41
C LEU A 164 -12.71 -5.77 16.20
N GLU A 165 -13.57 -4.91 15.65
CA GLU A 165 -13.98 -3.62 16.26
C GLU A 165 -12.81 -2.74 16.78
N PRO A 166 -11.73 -2.55 16.01
CA PRO A 166 -10.63 -1.72 16.48
C PRO A 166 -11.04 -0.24 16.53
N GLU A 167 -10.41 0.55 17.41
CA GLU A 167 -10.61 2.01 17.38
C GLU A 167 -10.12 2.61 16.06
N ILE A 168 -8.97 2.12 15.55
CA ILE A 168 -8.41 2.44 14.24
C ILE A 168 -8.01 1.14 13.53
N ALA A 169 -8.47 0.98 12.29
CA ALA A 169 -7.94 -0.01 11.36
C ALA A 169 -7.22 0.68 10.20
N ILE A 170 -5.97 0.27 9.93
CA ILE A 170 -5.17 0.75 8.80
C ILE A 170 -4.95 -0.40 7.83
N LEU A 171 -5.37 -0.22 6.59
CA LEU A 171 -5.08 -1.11 5.47
C LEU A 171 -3.98 -0.51 4.59
N LEU A 172 -2.82 -1.17 4.56
CA LEU A 172 -1.74 -0.91 3.63
C LEU A 172 -1.92 -1.79 2.39
N VAL A 173 -2.21 -1.18 1.24
CA VAL A 173 -2.60 -1.91 0.03
C VAL A 173 -1.87 -1.43 -1.21
N GLY A 174 -1.33 -2.37 -1.98
CA GLY A 174 -0.67 -2.09 -3.26
C GLY A 174 -1.64 -1.48 -4.28
N GLU A 175 -1.29 -0.33 -4.85
CA GLU A 175 -2.12 0.35 -5.85
C GLU A 175 -2.01 -0.30 -7.23
N ARG A 176 -2.78 0.21 -8.19
CA ARG A 176 -2.64 -0.20 -9.59
C ARG A 176 -1.24 0.22 -10.10
N PRO A 177 -0.44 -0.72 -10.67
CA PRO A 177 0.83 -0.36 -11.27
C PRO A 177 0.68 0.72 -12.32
N GLY A 178 1.49 1.77 -12.20
CA GLY A 178 1.65 2.79 -13.24
C GLY A 178 2.58 2.27 -14.34
N LEU A 179 2.64 3.02 -15.44
CA LEU A 179 3.51 2.67 -16.56
C LEU A 179 5.00 2.71 -16.20
N THR A 180 5.39 3.65 -15.33
CA THR A 180 6.80 3.87 -14.96
C THR A 180 7.17 3.29 -13.60
N THR A 181 6.20 3.06 -12.71
CA THR A 181 6.44 2.59 -11.36
C THR A 181 5.35 1.62 -10.91
N ALA A 182 5.75 0.46 -10.43
CA ALA A 182 4.85 -0.49 -9.77
C ALA A 182 4.81 -0.30 -8.24
N ASN A 183 5.57 0.64 -7.69
CA ASN A 183 5.88 0.65 -6.26
C ASN A 183 4.89 1.46 -5.41
N SER A 184 3.79 1.98 -5.96
CA SER A 184 2.85 2.83 -5.22
C SER A 184 2.04 2.03 -4.19
N LEU A 185 2.15 2.43 -2.91
CA LEU A 185 1.42 1.86 -1.79
C LEU A 185 0.44 2.89 -1.23
N SER A 186 -0.79 2.47 -0.96
CA SER A 186 -1.81 3.31 -0.35
C SER A 186 -2.12 2.87 1.07
N ALA A 187 -2.41 3.83 1.96
CA ALA A 187 -3.05 3.57 3.24
C ALA A 187 -4.53 3.98 3.20
N TYR A 188 -5.40 3.13 3.74
CA TYR A 188 -6.82 3.41 4.01
C TYR A 188 -7.10 3.20 5.48
N ILE A 189 -7.89 4.10 6.07
CA ILE A 189 -8.12 4.14 7.50
C ILE A 189 -9.62 4.07 7.77
N LYS A 190 -10.02 3.24 8.72
CA LYS A 190 -11.36 3.19 9.29
C LYS A 190 -11.24 3.46 10.79
N GLU A 191 -11.93 4.50 11.25
CA GLU A 191 -12.00 4.88 12.67
C GLU A 191 -13.38 4.53 13.23
N ALA A 192 -13.42 3.96 14.43
CA ALA A 192 -14.66 3.72 15.16
C ALA A 192 -15.06 4.91 16.05
N SER A 193 -14.13 5.82 16.35
CA SER A 193 -14.36 6.97 17.23
C SER A 193 -13.66 8.24 16.73
N VAL A 194 -14.34 9.39 16.83
CA VAL A 194 -13.92 10.72 16.29
C VAL A 194 -12.66 11.29 17.00
N ARG A 195 -12.10 10.59 17.99
CA ARG A 195 -11.00 11.09 18.83
C ARG A 195 -9.60 10.96 18.22
N ILE A 196 -9.42 10.40 17.03
CA ILE A 196 -8.08 10.11 16.50
C ILE A 196 -7.85 10.71 15.10
N MET A 197 -7.94 12.04 15.03
CA MET A 197 -7.68 12.80 13.80
C MET A 197 -6.19 12.90 13.43
N ALA A 198 -5.27 12.88 14.40
CA ALA A 198 -3.87 13.19 14.15
C ALA A 198 -3.14 12.18 13.23
N LEU A 199 -3.43 10.89 13.37
CA LEU A 199 -2.82 9.84 12.53
C LEU A 199 -3.41 9.85 11.11
N ALA A 200 -4.72 10.00 11.00
CA ALA A 200 -5.40 10.00 9.71
C ALA A 200 -5.13 11.27 8.89
N GLU A 201 -4.97 12.42 9.55
CA GLU A 201 -4.62 13.68 8.92
C GLU A 201 -3.16 13.67 8.44
N SER A 202 -2.24 13.13 9.24
CA SER A 202 -0.85 12.90 8.84
C SER A 202 -0.76 11.99 7.60
N MET A 203 -1.49 10.86 7.59
CA MET A 203 -1.49 9.95 6.44
C MET A 203 -2.20 10.52 5.20
N ARG A 204 -3.22 11.39 5.36
CA ARG A 204 -3.87 12.10 4.23
C ARG A 204 -2.93 13.10 3.57
N SER A 205 -2.12 13.82 4.35
CA SER A 205 -1.12 14.76 3.82
C SER A 205 -0.01 14.06 3.01
N ALA A 206 0.29 12.79 3.32
CA ALA A 206 1.28 12.01 2.58
C ALA A 206 0.85 11.65 1.14
N LYS A 207 -0.47 11.57 0.87
CA LYS A 207 -1.01 11.21 -0.46
C LYS A 207 -0.87 12.30 -1.53
N THR A 208 -0.67 13.56 -1.15
CA THR A 208 -0.75 14.69 -2.09
C THR A 208 0.57 15.11 -2.73
N GLY A 209 1.71 14.56 -2.30
CA GLY A 209 3.00 15.11 -2.77
C GLY A 209 4.22 14.23 -2.56
N GLY A 210 4.17 12.92 -2.81
CA GLY A 210 5.38 12.08 -2.84
C GLY A 210 6.27 12.20 -1.58
N ILE A 211 5.67 12.55 -0.45
CA ILE A 211 6.36 12.78 0.83
C ILE A 211 6.84 11.43 1.33
N THR A 212 8.09 11.37 1.77
CA THR A 212 8.66 10.11 2.29
C THR A 212 8.13 9.88 3.70
N ILE A 213 7.80 8.64 4.05
CA ILE A 213 7.16 8.23 5.32
C ILE A 213 7.83 8.82 6.59
N LYS A 214 9.14 9.07 6.56
CA LYS A 214 9.88 9.77 7.65
C LYS A 214 9.32 11.16 7.98
N GLU A 215 8.86 11.91 6.99
CA GLU A 215 8.34 13.27 7.15
C GLU A 215 6.92 13.26 7.73
N THR A 216 6.09 12.28 7.32
CA THR A 216 4.76 12.01 7.89
C THR A 216 4.83 11.66 9.38
N LEU A 217 5.83 10.87 9.79
CA LEU A 217 6.04 10.46 11.18
C LEU A 217 6.61 11.59 12.06
N ALA A 218 7.34 12.55 11.49
CA ALA A 218 7.84 13.71 12.22
C ALA A 218 6.69 14.66 12.64
N LEU A 219 5.62 14.73 11.85
CA LEU A 219 4.45 15.55 12.15
C LEU A 219 3.61 15.02 13.33
N VAL A 220 3.69 13.72 13.64
CA VAL A 220 3.01 13.12 14.81
C VAL A 220 3.73 13.45 16.12
N LYS A 221 4.99 13.88 16.09
CA LYS A 221 5.81 14.18 17.27
C LYS A 221 5.57 15.55 17.90
N ALA A 222 4.70 16.39 17.34
CA ALA A 222 4.31 17.65 17.98
C ALA A 222 2.96 17.46 18.68
N PRO A 223 2.93 17.07 19.97
CA PRO A 223 1.79 17.48 20.78
C PRO A 223 1.79 19.00 20.79
N ASN A 224 0.65 19.59 20.48
CA ASN A 224 0.39 21.01 20.70
C ASN A 224 0.78 21.35 22.15
N ASP A 225 1.65 22.36 22.30
CA ASP A 225 1.66 23.22 23.49
C ASP A 225 0.25 23.82 23.72
#